data_AF-A0A438J589-F1
#
_entry.id   AF-A0A438J589-F1
#
_cell.length_a   1.000
_cell.length_b   1.000
_cell.length_c   1.000
_cell.angle_alpha   90.00
_cell.angle_beta   90.00
_cell.angle_gamma   90.00
#
_symmetry.space_group_name_H-M   'P 1'
#
loop_
_entity.id
_entity.type
_entity.pdbx_description
1 polymer ?
#
loop_
_entity_poly.entity_id
_entity_poly.type
_entity_poly.pdbx_seq_one_letter_code
_entity_poly.pdbx_strand_id
1 'polypeptide(L)'
;MLQLMYETMKIKVESVVEKGTIPHDHISNEQEKQASADGLMSSVGGWQGHGHHWPYNTMPDLVYVSREKRPGSPHHFKAGALNVLIRVSATMTNAPVVLTLDSDMHSNDPQTPLRALCYLLDPDMDPNLGFVQFPQTFHGINKNDI
;
A
#
# COMPACT_ATOMS: atom_id res chain seq x y z
N MET A 1 9.93 18.53 -17.04
CA MET A 1 9.48 18.88 -15.67
C MET A 1 9.20 17.61 -14.85
N LEU A 2 8.26 16.74 -15.25
CA LEU A 2 7.94 15.49 -14.52
C LEU A 2 9.14 14.54 -14.34
N GLN A 3 9.92 14.32 -15.39
CA GLN A 3 11.12 13.48 -15.30
C GLN A 3 12.12 14.01 -14.26
N LEU A 4 12.35 15.34 -14.23
CA LEU A 4 13.23 15.95 -13.25
C LEU A 4 12.71 15.79 -11.81
N MET A 5 11.40 15.91 -11.61
CA MET A 5 10.77 15.66 -10.31
C MET A 5 10.95 14.21 -9.87
N TYR A 6 10.77 13.26 -10.80
CA TYR A 6 10.99 11.84 -10.56
C TYR A 6 12.44 11.55 -10.17
N GLU A 7 13.42 12.01 -10.95
CA GLU A 7 14.83 11.77 -10.66
C GLU A 7 15.24 12.41 -9.32
N THR A 8 14.72 13.60 -9.01
CA THR A 8 14.96 14.26 -7.72
C THR A 8 14.41 13.44 -6.55
N MET A 9 13.20 12.90 -6.68
CA MET A 9 12.62 12.01 -5.68
C MET A 9 13.42 10.72 -5.53
N LYS A 10 13.81 10.10 -6.65
CA LYS A 10 14.58 8.86 -6.68
C LYS A 10 15.88 8.99 -5.89
N ILE A 11 16.66 10.04 -6.14
CA ILE A 11 17.92 10.31 -5.44
C ILE A 11 17.70 10.42 -3.91
N LYS A 12 16.61 11.06 -3.49
CA LYS A 12 16.27 11.17 -2.05
C LYS A 12 15.99 9.81 -1.44
N VAL A 13 15.18 8.99 -2.12
CA VAL A 13 14.86 7.63 -1.66
C VAL A 13 16.12 6.78 -1.57
N GLU A 14 16.97 6.80 -2.60
CA GLU A 14 18.25 6.06 -2.63
C GLU A 14 19.17 6.49 -1.48
N SER A 15 19.26 7.78 -1.18
CA SER A 15 20.06 8.28 -0.06
C SER A 15 19.56 7.80 1.31
N VAL A 16 18.24 7.71 1.51
CA VAL A 16 17.65 7.17 2.76
C VAL A 16 17.95 5.68 2.88
N VAL A 17 17.85 4.93 1.77
CA VAL A 17 18.17 3.50 1.73
C VAL A 17 19.64 3.27 2.09
N GLU A 18 20.56 4.04 1.53
CA GLU A 18 22.00 3.92 1.81
C GLU A 18 22.35 4.26 3.26
N LYS A 19 21.74 5.32 3.82
CA LYS A 19 21.98 5.75 5.20
C LYS A 19 21.29 4.88 6.25
N GLY A 20 20.30 4.08 5.85
CA GLY A 20 19.48 3.26 6.74
C GLY A 20 18.64 4.06 7.74
N THR A 21 18.55 5.39 7.59
CA THR A 21 17.86 6.31 8.49
C THR A 21 17.22 7.43 7.70
N ILE A 22 16.03 7.85 8.12
CA ILE A 22 15.34 9.01 7.53
C ILE A 22 15.93 10.27 8.17
N PRO A 23 16.49 11.23 7.38
CA PRO A 23 16.95 12.50 7.91
C PRO A 23 15.85 13.22 8.71
N HIS A 24 16.20 13.82 9.84
CA HIS A 24 15.25 14.50 10.72
C HIS A 24 14.46 15.61 10.01
N ASP A 25 15.03 16.22 8.97
CA ASP A 25 14.39 17.27 8.15
C ASP A 25 13.19 16.75 7.34
N HIS A 26 13.03 15.42 7.23
CA HIS A 26 11.92 14.77 6.53
C HIS A 26 10.85 14.21 7.48
N ILE A 27 11.04 14.31 8.80
CA ILE A 27 10.06 13.88 9.81
C ILE A 27 9.40 15.13 10.39
N SER A 28 8.27 15.53 9.83
CA SER A 28 7.59 16.77 10.21
C SER A 28 6.78 16.62 11.50
N ASN A 29 6.36 15.40 11.87
CA ASN A 29 5.39 15.20 12.95
C ASN A 29 6.03 14.56 14.19
N GLU A 30 5.73 15.08 15.38
CA GLU A 30 6.24 14.53 16.66
C GLU A 30 5.81 13.08 16.91
N GLN A 31 4.64 12.68 16.40
CA GLN A 31 4.14 11.29 16.46
C GLN A 31 4.97 10.33 15.58
N GLU A 32 5.50 10.79 14.44
CA GLU A 32 6.38 10.01 13.57
C GLU A 32 7.78 9.86 14.19
N LYS A 33 8.26 10.89 14.92
CA LYS A 33 9.51 10.81 15.69
C LYS A 33 9.44 9.76 16.79
N GLN A 34 8.34 9.68 17.53
CA GLN A 34 8.14 8.69 18.60
C GLN A 34 7.98 7.27 18.03
N ALA A 35 7.23 7.10 16.94
CA ALA A 35 7.05 5.81 16.29
C ALA A 35 8.36 5.23 15.71
N SER A 36 9.26 6.11 15.22
CA SER A 36 10.60 5.72 14.76
C SER A 36 11.53 5.33 15.91
N ALA A 37 11.32 5.83 17.13
CA ALA A 37 12.16 5.55 18.30
C ALA A 37 11.76 4.25 19.02
N ASP A 38 10.45 3.93 19.07
CA ASP A 38 9.93 2.82 19.89
C ASP A 38 9.81 1.48 19.16
N GLY A 39 10.10 1.42 17.84
CA GLY A 39 9.93 0.20 17.02
C GLY A 39 8.48 -0.31 16.95
N LEU A 40 7.53 0.45 17.49
CA LEU A 40 6.11 0.17 17.57
C LEU A 40 5.36 1.28 16.84
N MET A 41 5.11 1.07 15.55
CA MET A 41 4.42 2.04 14.72
C MET A 41 2.93 1.68 14.66
N SER A 42 2.21 1.83 15.78
CA SER A 42 0.74 1.89 15.73
C SER A 42 0.28 3.31 15.34
N SER A 43 0.99 3.96 14.42
CA SER A 43 0.50 5.17 13.78
C SER A 43 -0.34 4.73 12.60
N VAL A 44 -1.66 4.84 12.74
CA VAL A 44 -2.56 5.00 11.60
C VAL A 44 -2.31 6.42 11.07
N GLY A 45 -1.19 6.59 10.37
CA GLY A 45 -0.86 7.84 9.70
C GLY A 45 -1.60 7.84 8.37
N GLY A 46 -2.73 8.52 8.30
CA GLY A 46 -3.34 8.87 7.02
C GLY A 46 -2.52 9.97 6.37
N TRP A 47 -1.88 9.68 5.24
CA TRP A 47 -1.34 10.74 4.40
C TRP A 47 -2.50 11.40 3.66
N GLN A 48 -3.04 12.48 4.22
CA GLN A 48 -3.82 13.44 3.46
C GLN A 48 -2.84 14.34 2.72
N GLY A 49 -2.87 14.28 1.39
CA GLY A 49 -1.98 15.04 0.53
C GLY A 49 -2.14 16.55 0.79
N HIS A 50 -1.29 17.14 1.62
CA HIS A 50 -1.14 18.59 1.76
C HIS A 50 -0.38 19.19 0.56
N GLY A 51 -0.73 18.79 -0.67
CA GLY A 51 -0.26 19.38 -1.92
C GLY A 51 -1.37 20.26 -2.50
N HIS A 52 -1.03 21.42 -3.05
CA HIS A 52 -1.99 22.37 -3.66
C HIS A 52 -3.12 21.67 -4.42
N HIS A 53 -4.31 21.74 -3.86
CA HIS A 53 -5.54 21.20 -4.43
C HIS A 53 -5.87 21.94 -5.73
N TRP A 54 -5.91 21.22 -6.84
CA TRP A 54 -6.81 21.60 -7.93
C TRP A 54 -8.24 21.23 -7.49
N PRO A 55 -9.26 22.07 -7.72
CA PRO A 55 -10.54 22.04 -7.02
C PRO A 55 -11.40 20.77 -7.20
N TYR A 56 -10.95 19.77 -7.96
CA TYR A 56 -11.72 18.58 -8.32
C TYR A 56 -11.01 17.24 -8.13
N ASN A 57 -9.81 17.17 -7.52
CA ASN A 57 -9.11 15.89 -7.43
C ASN A 57 -8.37 15.70 -6.10
N THR A 58 -9.10 15.23 -5.08
CA THR A 58 -8.52 14.74 -3.82
C THR A 58 -7.80 13.42 -4.07
N MET A 59 -6.55 13.32 -3.60
CA MET A 59 -5.79 12.08 -3.65
C MET A 59 -6.40 11.06 -2.67
N PRO A 60 -6.44 9.75 -2.99
CA PRO A 60 -6.86 8.73 -2.04
C PRO A 60 -6.01 8.74 -0.77
N ASP A 61 -6.61 8.41 0.36
CA ASP A 61 -5.89 8.27 1.62
C ASP A 61 -4.94 7.06 1.57
N LEU A 62 -3.69 7.29 1.98
CA LEU A 62 -2.71 6.22 2.19
C LEU A 62 -2.51 6.01 3.69
N VAL A 63 -2.81 4.80 4.16
CA VAL A 63 -2.69 4.42 5.57
C VAL A 63 -1.55 3.43 5.74
N TYR A 64 -0.54 3.81 6.53
CA TYR A 64 0.49 2.88 6.97
C TYR A 64 0.04 2.16 8.25
N VAL A 65 0.30 0.85 8.34
CA VAL A 65 0.02 0.05 9.54
C VAL A 65 1.21 -0.86 9.83
N SER A 66 1.79 -0.72 11.02
CA SER A 66 2.61 -1.79 11.61
C SER A 66 1.83 -2.50 12.71
N ARG A 67 2.23 -3.73 13.01
CA ARG A 67 1.62 -4.54 14.06
C ARG A 67 2.65 -4.93 15.10
N GLU A 68 2.23 -4.95 16.35
CA GLU A 68 3.02 -5.46 17.46
C GLU A 68 3.35 -6.95 17.23
N LYS A 69 4.59 -7.33 17.56
CA LYS A 69 5.03 -8.73 17.64
C LYS A 69 5.67 -8.95 19.00
N ARG A 70 5.31 -10.03 19.67
CA ARG A 70 5.88 -10.41 20.97
C ARG A 70 6.72 -11.68 20.85
N PRO A 71 7.89 -11.75 21.51
CA PRO A 71 8.65 -12.99 21.61
C PRO A 71 7.79 -14.13 22.14
N GLY A 72 7.93 -15.32 21.57
CA GLY A 72 7.18 -16.51 21.98
C GLY A 72 5.71 -16.56 21.51
N SER A 73 5.20 -15.53 20.82
CA SER A 73 3.85 -15.53 20.25
C SER A 73 3.87 -15.78 18.74
N PRO A 74 3.11 -16.76 18.21
CA PRO A 74 3.04 -16.99 16.77
C PRO A 74 2.37 -15.80 16.08
N HIS A 75 2.99 -15.30 15.00
CA HIS A 75 2.52 -14.10 14.30
C HIS A 75 2.07 -14.35 12.85
N HIS A 76 2.11 -15.59 12.38
CA HIS A 76 1.55 -16.05 11.09
C HIS A 76 1.98 -15.24 9.85
N PHE A 77 3.23 -14.72 9.83
CA PHE A 77 3.85 -14.04 8.68
C PHE A 77 2.89 -13.16 7.84
N LYS A 78 2.72 -13.45 6.55
CA LYS A 78 1.88 -12.70 5.60
C LYS A 78 0.39 -12.80 5.94
N ALA A 79 -0.10 -14.00 6.27
CA ALA A 79 -1.49 -14.21 6.64
C ALA A 79 -1.91 -13.38 7.86
N GLY A 80 -1.08 -13.35 8.90
CA GLY A 80 -1.33 -12.55 10.08
C GLY A 80 -1.28 -11.04 9.81
N ALA A 81 -0.45 -10.59 8.87
CA ALA A 81 -0.41 -9.18 8.46
C ALA A 81 -1.69 -8.79 7.70
N LEU A 82 -2.12 -9.61 6.73
CA LEU A 82 -3.32 -9.36 5.95
C LEU A 82 -4.59 -9.37 6.82
N ASN A 83 -4.69 -10.28 7.78
CA ASN A 83 -5.80 -10.31 8.75
C ASN A 83 -5.87 -9.03 9.61
N VAL A 84 -4.72 -8.46 9.99
CA VAL A 84 -4.68 -7.18 10.70
C VAL A 84 -5.15 -6.05 9.79
N LEU A 85 -4.68 -5.99 8.54
CA LEU A 85 -5.11 -4.98 7.57
C LEU A 85 -6.62 -5.00 7.33
N ILE A 86 -7.23 -6.18 7.20
CA ILE A 86 -8.69 -6.31 7.05
C ILE A 86 -9.43 -5.74 8.27
N ARG A 87 -8.96 -6.04 9.50
CA ARG A 87 -9.57 -5.52 10.75
C ARG A 87 -9.44 -4.00 10.89
N VAL A 88 -8.28 -3.45 10.49
CA VAL A 88 -8.05 -2.00 10.51
C VAL A 88 -8.93 -1.32 9.46
N SER A 89 -8.99 -1.86 8.23
CA SER A 89 -9.85 -1.33 7.17
C SER A 89 -11.33 -1.37 7.56
N ALA A 90 -11.81 -2.45 8.18
CA ALA A 90 -13.18 -2.57 8.66
C ALA A 90 -13.55 -1.45 9.66
N THR A 91 -12.59 -1.02 10.48
CA THR A 91 -12.79 0.08 11.43
C THR A 91 -12.71 1.46 10.76
N MET A 92 -11.78 1.63 9.82
CA MET A 92 -11.47 2.95 9.23
C MET A 92 -12.41 3.35 8.09
N THR A 93 -12.62 2.43 7.14
CA THR A 93 -13.36 2.72 5.89
C THR A 93 -14.53 1.76 5.66
N ASN A 94 -14.49 0.57 6.27
CA ASN A 94 -15.47 -0.50 6.12
C ASN A 94 -15.77 -0.82 4.64
N ALA A 95 -14.73 -0.85 3.81
CA ALA A 95 -14.88 -1.10 2.38
C ALA A 95 -15.41 -2.52 2.10
N PRO A 96 -16.38 -2.70 1.18
CA PRO A 96 -16.98 -4.01 0.88
C PRO A 96 -16.08 -4.90 0.01
N VAL A 97 -15.07 -4.33 -0.64
CA VAL A 97 -14.15 -5.02 -1.54
C VAL A 97 -12.72 -4.71 -1.10
N VAL A 98 -11.88 -5.76 -1.07
CA VAL A 98 -10.46 -5.65 -0.73
C VAL A 98 -9.64 -6.12 -1.92
N LEU A 99 -8.74 -5.26 -2.40
CA LEU A 99 -7.73 -5.62 -3.40
C LEU A 99 -6.40 -5.92 -2.69
N THR A 100 -5.81 -7.08 -2.98
CA THR A 100 -4.48 -7.44 -2.47
C THR A 100 -3.45 -7.34 -3.58
N LEU A 101 -2.27 -6.80 -3.26
CA LEU A 101 -1.15 -6.63 -4.19
C LEU A 101 0.17 -6.91 -3.46
N ASP A 102 1.04 -7.66 -4.10
CA ASP A 102 2.37 -7.96 -3.58
C ASP A 102 3.39 -6.87 -3.95
N SER A 103 4.45 -6.73 -3.15
CA SER A 103 5.42 -5.63 -3.27
C SER A 103 6.25 -5.64 -4.55
N ASP A 104 6.30 -6.77 -5.24
CA ASP A 104 6.99 -6.96 -6.53
C ASP A 104 6.04 -6.77 -7.72
N MET A 105 4.75 -6.52 -7.47
CA MET A 105 3.73 -6.35 -8.50
C MET A 105 3.18 -4.91 -8.53
N HIS A 106 2.78 -4.46 -9.71
CA HIS A 106 2.05 -3.20 -9.89
C HIS A 106 0.96 -3.37 -10.96
N SER A 107 -0.10 -2.57 -10.88
CA SER A 107 -1.13 -2.54 -11.93
C SER A 107 -0.60 -1.76 -13.14
N ASN A 108 -0.69 -2.36 -14.31
CA ASN A 108 -0.33 -1.73 -15.59
C ASN A 108 -1.54 -1.05 -16.28
N ASP A 109 -2.77 -1.39 -15.89
CA ASP A 109 -4.01 -0.76 -16.36
C ASP A 109 -4.62 0.09 -15.23
N PRO A 110 -4.81 1.41 -15.40
CA PRO A 110 -5.50 2.24 -14.42
C PRO A 110 -6.99 1.86 -14.27
N GLN A 111 -7.57 1.12 -15.22
CA GLN A 111 -8.95 0.65 -15.16
C GLN A 111 -9.11 -0.68 -14.41
N THR A 112 -8.04 -1.31 -13.92
CA THR A 112 -8.11 -2.59 -13.17
C THR A 112 -9.18 -2.58 -12.06
N PRO A 113 -9.28 -1.54 -11.20
CA PRO A 113 -10.32 -1.51 -10.17
C PRO A 113 -11.74 -1.51 -10.76
N LEU A 114 -11.96 -0.74 -11.83
CA LEU A 114 -13.26 -0.67 -12.50
C LEU A 114 -13.64 -2.02 -13.12
N ARG A 115 -12.69 -2.69 -13.78
CA ARG A 115 -12.91 -4.02 -14.36
C ARG A 115 -13.24 -5.07 -13.29
N ALA A 116 -12.57 -5.02 -12.14
CA ALA A 116 -12.86 -5.91 -11.02
C ALA A 116 -14.29 -5.68 -10.49
N LEU A 117 -14.69 -4.41 -10.36
CA LEU A 117 -16.04 -4.04 -9.94
C LEU A 117 -17.11 -4.48 -10.93
N CYS A 118 -16.85 -4.48 -12.24
CA CYS A 118 -17.80 -5.02 -13.22
C CYS A 118 -18.17 -6.47 -12.92
N TYR A 119 -17.23 -7.33 -12.53
CA TYR A 119 -17.53 -8.71 -12.15
C TYR A 119 -18.24 -8.83 -10.79
N LEU A 120 -17.81 -8.03 -9.80
CA LEU A 120 -18.34 -8.10 -8.43
C LEU A 120 -19.75 -7.51 -8.30
N LEU A 121 -20.14 -6.60 -9.18
CA LEU A 121 -21.42 -5.88 -9.14
C LEU A 121 -22.40 -6.32 -10.23
N ASP A 122 -22.01 -7.29 -11.08
CA ASP A 122 -22.90 -7.83 -12.10
C ASP A 122 -24.02 -8.65 -11.44
N PRO A 123 -25.30 -8.27 -11.60
CA PRO A 123 -26.42 -8.99 -11.01
C PRO A 123 -26.62 -10.40 -11.58
N ASP A 124 -26.09 -10.68 -12.78
CA ASP A 124 -26.17 -11.98 -13.44
C ASP A 124 -25.02 -12.92 -13.04
N MET A 125 -24.02 -12.42 -12.30
CA MET A 125 -22.93 -13.25 -11.76
C MET A 125 -23.37 -14.07 -10.54
N ASP A 126 -22.66 -15.18 -10.31
CA ASP A 126 -22.96 -16.11 -9.23
C ASP A 126 -22.97 -15.38 -7.87
N PRO A 127 -24.06 -15.45 -7.08
CA PRO A 127 -24.11 -14.88 -5.74
C PRO A 127 -23.04 -15.45 -4.79
N ASN A 128 -22.37 -16.53 -5.17
CA ASN A 128 -21.26 -17.15 -4.44
C ASN A 128 -19.87 -16.70 -4.92
N LEU A 129 -19.76 -15.65 -5.75
CA LEU A 129 -18.49 -15.11 -6.20
C LEU A 129 -17.70 -14.52 -5.01
N GLY A 130 -16.68 -15.25 -4.54
CA GLY A 130 -15.86 -14.83 -3.40
C GLY A 130 -14.70 -13.90 -3.74
N PHE A 131 -14.13 -14.01 -4.95
CA PHE A 131 -13.01 -13.16 -5.40
C PHE A 131 -12.85 -13.19 -6.94
N VAL A 132 -12.17 -12.19 -7.47
CA VAL A 132 -11.78 -12.10 -8.89
C VAL A 132 -10.26 -12.15 -8.98
N GLN A 133 -9.72 -13.12 -9.70
CA GLN A 133 -8.27 -13.26 -9.90
C GLN A 133 -7.88 -12.66 -11.26
N PHE A 134 -6.91 -11.74 -11.23
CA PHE A 134 -6.29 -11.20 -12.44
C PHE A 134 -5.04 -12.00 -12.82
N PRO A 135 -4.73 -12.15 -14.12
CA PRO A 135 -3.51 -12.82 -14.56
C PRO A 135 -2.26 -12.05 -14.12
N GLN A 136 -1.28 -12.76 -13.57
CA GLN A 136 0.02 -12.20 -13.21
C GLN A 136 0.95 -12.26 -14.40
N THR A 137 1.53 -11.12 -14.78
CA THR A 137 2.50 -11.03 -15.89
C THR A 137 3.85 -10.63 -15.32
N PHE A 138 4.86 -11.45 -15.58
CA PHE A 138 6.22 -11.18 -15.12
C PHE A 138 7.04 -10.48 -16.20
N HIS A 139 8.01 -9.68 -15.78
CA HIS A 139 8.96 -8.99 -16.65
C HIS A 139 10.35 -9.61 -16.54
N GLY A 140 11.20 -9.38 -17.56
CA GLY A 140 12.57 -9.88 -17.57
C GLY A 140 12.70 -11.37 -17.90
N ILE A 141 11.67 -11.97 -18.51
CA ILE A 141 11.68 -13.37 -18.93
C ILE A 141 12.73 -13.55 -20.04
N ASN A 142 13.66 -14.47 -19.82
CA ASN A 142 14.68 -14.87 -20.76
C ASN A 142 14.15 -15.98 -21.69
N LYS A 143 14.76 -16.12 -22.87
CA LYS A 143 14.47 -17.21 -23.82
C LYS A 143 14.72 -18.61 -23.26
N ASN A 144 15.49 -18.71 -22.16
CA ASN A 144 15.81 -19.96 -21.49
C ASN A 144 14.91 -20.25 -20.28
N ASP A 145 13.97 -19.37 -19.97
CA ASP A 145 12.99 -19.62 -18.92
C ASP A 145 11.96 -20.62 -19.48
N ILE A 146 11.83 -21.77 -18.81
CA ILE A 146 10.98 -22.92 -19.20
C ILE A 146 9.57 -22.75 -18.60
#